data_AF-A0A6M3J0N1-F1
#
_entry.id   AF-A0A6M3J0N1-F1
#
_cell.length_a   1.000
_cell.length_b   1.000
_cell.length_c   1.000
_cell.angle_alpha   90.00
_cell.angle_beta   90.00
_cell.angle_gamma   90.00
#
_symmetry.space_group_name_H-M   'P 1'
#
loop_
_entity.id
_entity.type
_entity.pdbx_description
1 polymer ?
#
loop_
_entity_poly.entity_id
_entity_poly.type
_entity_poly.pdbx_seq_one_letter_code
_entity_poly.pdbx_strand_id
1 'polypeptide(L)'
;MPDQPFAITAKDFTELLQQTQLLFDELYSERIAGAEVGDVMAIGDDDILALTLSTDPGLEKTSNSLRVKVKTSGGITRDSSGLSLTIDWSDATSAFKTTGQGTVGHLKLLERSTDPTAPSEGEAVIWMSNGLEKGDDGDVLIASTAGGVTKYATLFDYSAGGAW
;
A
#
# COMPACT_ATOMS: atom_id res chain seq x y z
N MET A 1 49.27 -2.49 14.38
CA MET A 1 49.76 -1.18 14.86
C MET A 1 48.87 -0.14 14.24
N PRO A 2 48.36 0.87 14.97
CA PRO A 2 47.69 1.99 14.33
C PRO A 2 48.69 2.64 13.37
N ASP A 3 48.33 2.77 12.09
CA ASP A 3 49.13 3.50 11.11
C ASP A 3 49.38 4.90 11.67
N GLN A 4 50.65 5.24 11.85
CA GLN A 4 51.05 6.56 12.33
C GLN A 4 50.51 7.62 11.35
N PRO A 5 50.12 8.82 11.82
CA PRO A 5 49.70 9.90 10.93
C PRO A 5 50.80 10.17 9.89
N PHE A 6 50.43 10.43 8.63
CA PHE A 6 51.36 10.78 7.56
C PHE A 6 52.35 11.84 8.04
N ALA A 7 53.58 11.42 8.31
CA ALA A 7 54.61 12.32 8.78
C ALA A 7 55.02 13.21 7.61
N ILE A 8 54.56 14.47 7.62
CA ILE A 8 55.04 15.48 6.69
C ILE A 8 56.46 15.87 7.14
N THR A 9 57.46 15.28 6.50
CA THR A 9 58.87 15.52 6.80
C THR A 9 59.66 15.65 5.52
N ALA A 10 60.26 16.81 5.29
CA ALA A 10 60.93 17.12 4.05
C ALA A 10 62.29 17.77 4.28
N LYS A 11 63.27 17.43 3.45
CA LYS A 11 64.62 18.00 3.46
C LYS A 11 64.69 19.34 2.73
N ASP A 12 63.73 19.56 1.82
CA ASP A 12 63.56 20.79 1.07
C ASP A 12 62.08 21.07 0.77
N PHE A 13 61.81 22.23 0.18
CA PHE A 13 60.44 22.65 -0.13
C PHE A 13 59.77 21.78 -1.20
N THR A 14 60.55 21.17 -2.10
CA THR A 14 60.02 20.31 -3.18
C THR A 14 59.47 19.02 -2.59
N GLU A 15 60.21 18.38 -1.70
CA GLU A 15 59.78 17.18 -0.99
C GLU A 15 58.59 17.47 -0.07
N LEU A 16 58.54 18.66 0.54
CA LEU A 16 57.41 19.11 1.36
C LEU A 16 56.14 19.23 0.52
N LEU A 17 56.24 19.87 -0.64
CA LEU A 17 55.13 20.07 -1.56
C LEU A 17 54.60 18.72 -2.07
N GLN A 18 55.51 17.80 -2.41
CA GLN A 18 55.16 16.48 -2.90
C GLN A 18 54.47 15.61 -1.84
N GLN A 19 54.96 15.61 -0.60
CA GLN A 19 54.32 14.88 0.50
C GLN A 19 52.96 15.47 0.88
N THR A 20 52.83 16.79 0.83
CA THR A 20 51.55 17.47 1.07
C THR A 20 50.53 17.12 -0.02
N GLN A 21 50.97 17.06 -1.29
CA GLN A 21 50.12 16.61 -2.40
C GLN A 21 49.68 15.15 -2.21
N LEU A 22 50.59 14.25 -1.83
CA LEU A 22 50.25 12.84 -1.57
C LEU A 22 49.24 12.68 -0.43
N LEU A 23 49.39 13.45 0.66
CA LEU A 23 48.42 13.45 1.76
C LEU A 23 47.03 13.92 1.28
N PHE A 24 46.97 14.98 0.48
CA PHE A 24 45.70 15.45 -0.08
C PHE A 24 45.12 14.41 -1.05
N ASP A 25 45.94 13.83 -1.92
CA ASP A 25 45.51 12.78 -2.83
C ASP A 25 44.98 11.55 -2.08
N GLU A 26 45.61 11.08 -1.00
CA GLU A 26 45.11 9.94 -0.21
C GLU A 26 43.85 10.28 0.61
N LEU A 27 43.76 11.48 1.18
CA LEU A 27 42.56 11.93 1.89
C LEU A 27 41.35 12.04 0.94
N TYR A 28 41.57 12.55 -0.28
CA TYR A 28 40.50 12.76 -1.26
C TYR A 28 40.25 11.56 -2.17
N SER A 29 41.22 10.67 -2.39
CA SER A 29 41.07 9.48 -3.23
C SER A 29 40.59 8.26 -2.45
N GLU A 30 41.05 8.06 -1.21
CA GLU A 30 40.92 6.73 -0.57
C GLU A 30 40.03 6.64 0.67
N ARG A 31 39.78 7.71 1.45
CA ARG A 31 39.17 7.50 2.79
C ARG A 31 38.00 8.35 3.25
N ILE A 32 37.70 9.54 2.70
CA ILE A 32 36.40 10.22 2.97
C ILE A 32 35.76 10.84 1.70
N ALA A 33 36.44 10.81 0.54
CA ALA A 33 35.89 11.32 -0.72
C ALA A 33 35.97 10.31 -1.90
N GLY A 34 35.89 9.01 -1.60
CA GLY A 34 35.83 7.93 -2.60
C GLY A 34 34.43 7.60 -3.12
N ALA A 35 33.40 8.35 -2.73
CA ALA A 35 32.16 8.37 -3.50
C ALA A 35 32.38 9.30 -4.69
N GLU A 36 32.02 8.91 -5.91
CA GLU A 36 31.76 9.91 -6.95
C GLU A 36 30.55 10.74 -6.48
N VAL A 37 30.85 11.76 -5.67
CA VAL A 37 29.90 12.72 -5.13
C VAL A 37 29.32 13.45 -6.34
N GLY A 38 28.04 13.21 -6.64
CA GLY A 38 27.43 13.76 -7.85
C GLY A 38 26.22 13.00 -8.38
N ASP A 39 26.07 11.72 -8.06
CA ASP A 39 24.84 10.97 -8.37
C ASP A 39 23.98 10.77 -7.10
N VAL A 40 24.09 9.61 -6.45
CA VAL A 40 23.22 9.25 -5.30
C VAL A 40 23.62 9.95 -4.00
N MET A 41 24.91 10.29 -3.81
CA MET A 41 25.40 11.01 -2.65
C MET A 41 26.07 12.32 -3.06
N ALA A 42 25.84 13.39 -2.29
CA ALA A 42 26.36 14.75 -2.51
C ALA A 42 26.84 15.36 -1.18
N ILE A 43 27.78 16.31 -1.20
CA ILE A 43 28.04 17.17 -0.03
C ILE A 43 27.02 18.31 -0.07
N GLY A 44 26.27 18.49 1.02
CA GLY A 44 25.31 19.58 1.16
C GLY A 44 25.96 20.94 1.38
N ASP A 45 25.16 22.01 1.34
CA ASP A 45 25.63 23.38 1.63
C ASP A 45 26.13 23.57 3.08
N ASP A 46 25.88 22.57 3.94
CA ASP A 46 26.33 22.47 5.32
C ASP A 46 27.61 21.64 5.49
N ASP A 47 28.28 21.30 4.39
CA ASP A 47 29.48 20.45 4.35
C ASP A 47 29.27 19.02 4.87
N ILE A 48 28.01 18.54 4.89
CA ILE A 48 27.67 17.17 5.32
C ILE A 48 27.37 16.27 4.11
N LEU A 49 27.88 15.04 4.12
CA LEU A 49 27.53 14.00 3.13
C LEU A 49 26.04 13.64 3.24
N ALA A 50 25.29 13.87 2.17
CA ALA A 50 23.85 13.68 2.10
C ALA A 50 23.44 12.84 0.88
N LEU A 51 22.28 12.18 0.98
CA LEU A 51 21.65 11.51 -0.16
C LEU A 51 20.99 12.53 -1.09
N THR A 52 21.27 12.49 -2.39
CA THR A 52 20.55 13.25 -3.42
C THR A 52 19.23 12.55 -3.75
N LEU A 53 18.13 13.30 -3.74
CA LEU A 53 16.81 12.81 -4.14
C LEU A 53 16.30 13.64 -5.33
N SER A 54 15.68 13.00 -6.32
CA SER A 54 15.05 13.69 -7.45
C SER A 54 13.89 14.59 -7.00
N THR A 55 13.37 15.43 -7.90
CA THR A 55 12.27 16.39 -7.62
C THR A 55 10.99 15.72 -7.10
N ASP A 56 10.69 14.50 -7.54
CA ASP A 56 9.54 13.70 -7.10
C ASP A 56 9.96 12.28 -6.68
N PRO A 57 10.64 12.14 -5.53
CA PRO A 57 11.25 10.89 -5.15
C PRO A 57 10.22 9.95 -4.49
N GLY A 58 10.46 8.63 -4.60
CA GLY A 58 9.73 7.63 -3.82
C GLY A 58 10.19 7.51 -2.36
N LEU A 59 11.28 8.20 -1.99
CA LEU A 59 11.85 8.27 -0.64
C LEU A 59 11.94 9.73 -0.20
N GLU A 60 11.95 9.99 1.11
CA GLU A 60 12.10 11.33 1.69
C GLU A 60 13.10 11.30 2.86
N LYS A 61 13.86 12.38 3.01
CA LYS A 61 14.76 12.60 4.14
C LYS A 61 13.98 13.22 5.31
N THR A 62 14.28 12.79 6.51
CA THR A 62 13.94 13.48 7.77
C THR A 62 15.23 13.85 8.50
N SER A 63 15.14 14.52 9.64
CA SER A 63 16.31 14.91 10.42
C SER A 63 17.27 13.76 10.72
N ASN A 64 16.75 12.53 10.93
CA ASN A 64 17.56 11.39 11.37
C ASN A 64 17.31 10.09 10.57
N SER A 65 16.52 10.11 9.50
CA SER A 65 16.23 8.88 8.74
C SER A 65 15.83 9.13 7.29
N LEU A 66 16.11 8.14 6.44
CA LEU A 66 15.54 7.99 5.11
C LEU A 66 14.31 7.08 5.21
N ARG A 67 13.21 7.45 4.57
CA ARG A 67 11.94 6.72 4.66
C ARG A 67 11.15 6.83 3.35
N VAL A 68 10.19 5.93 3.10
CA VAL A 68 9.35 5.96 1.88
C VAL A 68 8.50 7.23 1.83
N LYS A 69 8.38 7.95 0.72
CA LYS A 69 7.46 9.07 0.61
C LYS A 69 6.03 8.54 0.46
N VAL A 70 5.13 8.94 1.35
CA VAL A 70 3.72 8.51 1.32
C VAL A 70 2.85 9.69 0.89
N LYS A 71 2.00 9.48 -0.13
CA LYS A 71 1.04 10.48 -0.59
C LYS A 71 -0.04 10.71 0.46
N THR A 72 -0.34 11.97 0.78
CA THR A 72 -1.49 12.32 1.63
C THR A 72 -2.78 11.74 1.03
N SER A 73 -3.56 11.04 1.85
CA SER A 73 -4.77 10.31 1.42
C SER A 73 -4.52 9.26 0.33
N GLY A 74 -3.30 8.73 0.24
CA GLY A 74 -3.00 7.54 -0.56
C GLY A 74 -3.39 6.24 0.16
N GLY A 75 -3.37 5.12 -0.55
CA GLY A 75 -3.66 3.80 0.05
C GLY A 75 -2.56 3.28 0.98
N ILE A 76 -1.33 3.80 0.88
CA ILE A 76 -0.24 3.42 1.79
C ILE A 76 -0.24 4.41 2.96
N THR A 77 -0.15 3.91 4.18
CA THR A 77 0.02 4.69 5.42
C THR A 77 1.31 4.28 6.12
N ARG A 78 1.81 5.15 7.00
CA ARG A 78 3.02 4.90 7.78
C ARG A 78 2.86 5.40 9.21
N ASP A 79 3.21 4.58 10.17
CA ASP A 79 3.17 4.90 11.59
C ASP A 79 4.40 4.31 12.34
N SER A 80 4.33 4.25 13.67
CA SER A 80 5.40 3.70 14.52
C SER A 80 5.69 2.22 14.28
N SER A 81 4.77 1.49 13.67
CA SER A 81 4.87 0.05 13.37
C SER A 81 5.41 -0.22 11.97
N GLY A 82 5.59 0.82 11.14
CA GLY A 82 6.12 0.71 9.79
C GLY A 82 5.13 1.15 8.71
N LEU A 83 5.16 0.48 7.57
CA LEU A 83 4.28 0.76 6.42
C LEU A 83 3.10 -0.21 6.41
N SER A 84 1.90 0.33 6.18
CA SER A 84 0.68 -0.44 6.02
C SER A 84 -0.07 -0.03 4.76
N LEU A 85 -0.85 -0.95 4.21
CA LEU A 85 -1.80 -0.68 3.13
C LEU A 85 -3.20 -0.56 3.75
N THR A 86 -3.81 0.60 3.59
CA THR A 86 -5.24 0.80 3.83
C THR A 86 -5.97 0.50 2.52
N ILE A 87 -6.67 -0.62 2.48
CA ILE A 87 -7.61 -0.93 1.39
C ILE A 87 -8.97 -0.44 1.88
N ASP A 88 -9.41 0.72 1.38
CA ASP A 88 -10.76 1.17 1.61
C ASP A 88 -11.70 0.40 0.67
N TRP A 89 -12.58 -0.42 1.24
CA TRP A 89 -13.61 -1.14 0.50
C TRP A 89 -14.92 -0.34 0.43
N SER A 90 -14.97 0.88 0.99
CA SER A 90 -16.20 1.69 1.02
C SER A 90 -16.64 2.16 -0.36
N ASP A 91 -15.71 2.34 -1.29
CA ASP A 91 -15.96 2.71 -2.70
C ASP A 91 -16.11 1.50 -3.63
N ALA A 92 -16.13 0.28 -3.07
CA ALA A 92 -16.33 -0.93 -3.84
C ALA A 92 -17.81 -1.04 -4.27
N THR A 93 -18.16 -0.31 -5.33
CA THR A 93 -19.25 -0.67 -6.26
C THR A 93 -19.10 -2.08 -6.85
N SER A 94 -18.01 -2.78 -6.53
CA SER A 94 -17.71 -4.16 -6.87
C SER A 94 -17.87 -5.06 -5.65
N ALA A 95 -18.66 -6.12 -5.80
CA ALA A 95 -18.98 -7.14 -4.79
C ALA A 95 -17.87 -7.43 -3.75
N PHE A 96 -18.27 -7.58 -2.47
CA PHE A 96 -17.44 -8.24 -1.47
C PHE A 96 -17.19 -9.69 -1.89
N LYS A 97 -16.01 -9.96 -2.47
CA LYS A 97 -15.58 -11.29 -2.89
C LYS A 97 -14.64 -11.87 -1.85
N THR A 98 -15.05 -12.97 -1.23
CA THR A 98 -14.19 -13.77 -0.34
C THR A 98 -14.09 -15.19 -0.88
N THR A 99 -12.90 -15.76 -0.87
CA THR A 99 -12.64 -17.18 -1.17
C THR A 99 -12.47 -17.93 0.16
N GLY A 100 -13.55 -18.06 0.92
CA GLY A 100 -13.52 -18.70 2.24
C GLY A 100 -14.64 -18.25 3.17
N GLN A 101 -14.44 -18.42 4.48
CA GLN A 101 -15.39 -17.97 5.49
C GLN A 101 -15.29 -16.46 5.68
N GLY A 102 -16.37 -15.75 5.41
CA GLY A 102 -16.57 -14.36 5.82
C GLY A 102 -17.51 -14.29 7.02
N THR A 103 -17.23 -13.41 7.97
CA THR A 103 -18.21 -13.04 9.02
C THR A 103 -18.70 -11.64 8.72
N VAL A 104 -20.02 -11.47 8.59
CA VAL A 104 -20.65 -10.16 8.47
C VAL A 104 -21.34 -9.84 9.79
N GLY A 105 -21.08 -8.65 10.35
CA GLY A 105 -21.72 -8.23 11.60
C GLY A 105 -23.23 -7.96 11.42
N HIS A 106 -23.59 -7.38 10.28
CA HIS A 106 -24.98 -7.24 9.84
C HIS A 106 -25.03 -7.25 8.30
N LEU A 107 -26.10 -7.82 7.74
CA LEU A 107 -26.42 -7.78 6.32
C LEU A 107 -27.64 -6.87 6.13
N LYS A 108 -27.50 -5.84 5.28
CA LYS A 108 -28.63 -5.01 4.84
C LYS A 108 -28.91 -5.33 3.39
N LEU A 109 -30.15 -5.69 3.09
CA LEU A 109 -30.64 -5.86 1.73
C LEU A 109 -31.47 -4.64 1.39
N LEU A 110 -31.19 -4.03 0.25
CA LEU A 110 -32.07 -3.04 -0.34
C LEU A 110 -33.07 -3.75 -1.23
N GLU A 111 -34.32 -3.32 -1.18
CA GLU A 111 -35.35 -3.74 -2.11
C GLU A 111 -34.89 -3.50 -3.55
N ARG A 112 -35.14 -4.51 -4.39
CA ARG A 112 -34.79 -4.43 -5.81
C ARG A 112 -35.99 -3.97 -6.62
N SER A 113 -35.75 -3.19 -7.66
CA SER A 113 -36.79 -2.81 -8.62
C SER A 113 -37.27 -3.95 -9.53
N THR A 114 -36.51 -5.05 -9.61
CA THR A 114 -36.83 -6.28 -10.38
C THR A 114 -36.12 -7.49 -9.75
N ASP A 115 -36.61 -8.70 -10.01
CA ASP A 115 -35.88 -9.91 -9.63
C ASP A 115 -34.49 -9.93 -10.29
N PRO A 116 -33.48 -10.49 -9.60
CA PRO A 116 -32.22 -10.83 -10.24
C PRO A 116 -32.42 -11.96 -11.26
N THR A 117 -31.52 -12.02 -12.24
CA THR A 117 -31.41 -13.21 -13.10
C THR A 117 -31.12 -14.45 -12.26
N ALA A 118 -31.59 -15.62 -12.70
CA ALA A 118 -31.30 -16.88 -12.03
C ALA A 118 -29.78 -17.07 -11.83
N PRO A 119 -29.33 -17.56 -10.66
CA PRO A 119 -27.91 -17.80 -10.40
C PRO A 119 -27.34 -18.86 -11.34
N SER A 120 -26.03 -18.81 -11.58
CA SER A 120 -25.33 -19.87 -12.33
C SER A 120 -25.30 -21.17 -11.52
N GLU A 121 -24.94 -22.27 -12.18
CA GLU A 121 -24.72 -23.56 -11.50
C GLU A 121 -23.73 -23.42 -10.33
N GLY A 122 -24.13 -23.90 -9.15
CA GLY A 122 -23.34 -23.83 -7.93
C GLY A 122 -23.47 -22.51 -7.15
N GLU A 123 -24.32 -21.58 -7.61
CA GLU A 123 -24.51 -20.29 -6.97
C GLU A 123 -25.88 -20.15 -6.29
N ALA A 124 -25.98 -19.17 -5.39
CA ALA A 124 -27.23 -18.72 -4.81
C ALA A 124 -27.25 -17.19 -4.72
N VAL A 125 -28.45 -16.61 -4.86
CA VAL A 125 -28.70 -15.17 -4.71
C VAL A 125 -29.82 -14.97 -3.71
N ILE A 126 -29.62 -14.04 -2.77
CA ILE A 126 -30.63 -13.58 -1.82
C ILE A 126 -30.97 -12.12 -2.17
N TRP A 127 -32.25 -11.79 -2.23
CA TRP A 127 -32.72 -10.42 -2.48
C TRP A 127 -34.02 -10.12 -1.76
N MET A 128 -34.37 -8.83 -1.70
CA MET A 128 -35.67 -8.36 -1.24
C MET A 128 -36.52 -7.94 -2.45
N SER A 129 -37.73 -8.50 -2.53
CA SER A 129 -38.69 -8.27 -3.62
C SER A 129 -39.44 -6.95 -3.46
N ASN A 130 -39.88 -6.37 -4.58
CA ASN A 130 -40.80 -5.23 -4.65
C ASN A 130 -42.23 -5.63 -5.05
N GLY A 131 -42.55 -6.93 -5.02
CA GLY A 131 -43.89 -7.45 -5.30
C GLY A 131 -44.33 -7.47 -6.77
N LEU A 132 -43.45 -7.15 -7.74
CA LEU A 132 -43.82 -7.19 -9.16
C LEU A 132 -43.68 -8.57 -9.81
N GLU A 133 -42.75 -9.40 -9.33
CA GLU A 133 -42.40 -10.69 -9.95
C GLU A 133 -42.55 -11.86 -8.97
N LYS A 134 -41.46 -12.33 -8.35
CA LYS A 134 -41.53 -13.37 -7.31
C LYS A 134 -41.68 -12.72 -5.95
N GLY A 135 -42.44 -13.38 -5.08
CA GLY A 135 -42.74 -12.87 -3.74
C GLY A 135 -43.58 -11.59 -3.78
N ASP A 136 -44.09 -11.22 -2.62
CA ASP A 136 -44.77 -9.96 -2.40
C ASP A 136 -43.76 -8.86 -2.02
N ASP A 137 -44.23 -7.62 -1.99
CA ASP A 137 -43.44 -6.46 -1.59
C ASP A 137 -42.83 -6.66 -0.19
N GLY A 138 -41.51 -6.50 -0.08
CA GLY A 138 -40.76 -6.71 1.17
C GLY A 138 -40.33 -8.16 1.46
N ASP A 139 -40.73 -9.15 0.67
CA ASP A 139 -40.29 -10.53 0.86
C ASP A 139 -38.79 -10.69 0.65
N VAL A 140 -38.14 -11.46 1.52
CA VAL A 140 -36.75 -11.89 1.32
C VAL A 140 -36.75 -13.25 0.64
N LEU A 141 -36.25 -13.29 -0.59
CA LEU A 141 -36.21 -14.46 -1.44
C LEU A 141 -34.79 -15.01 -1.55
N ILE A 142 -34.70 -16.31 -1.82
CA ILE A 142 -33.48 -16.98 -2.24
C ILE A 142 -33.74 -17.78 -3.51
N ALA A 143 -32.77 -17.75 -4.42
CA ALA A 143 -32.68 -18.67 -5.55
C ALA A 143 -31.36 -19.42 -5.47
N SER A 144 -31.36 -20.69 -5.84
CA SER A 144 -30.14 -21.47 -6.01
C SER A 144 -30.27 -22.39 -7.22
N THR A 145 -29.19 -22.49 -8.00
CA THR A 145 -29.11 -23.36 -9.18
C THR A 145 -28.10 -24.47 -8.91
N ALA A 146 -28.58 -25.70 -8.95
CA ALA A 146 -27.75 -26.89 -8.81
C ALA A 146 -28.36 -28.06 -9.61
N GLY A 147 -27.51 -28.86 -10.24
CA GLY A 147 -27.92 -29.93 -11.13
C GLY A 147 -28.69 -29.43 -12.36
N GLY A 148 -28.41 -28.21 -12.83
CA GLY A 148 -29.07 -27.60 -13.98
C GLY A 148 -30.50 -27.10 -13.71
N VAL A 149 -30.94 -27.07 -12.45
CA VAL A 149 -32.29 -26.63 -12.05
C VAL A 149 -32.17 -25.49 -11.05
N THR A 150 -32.90 -24.40 -11.29
CA THR A 150 -33.06 -23.30 -10.33
C THR A 150 -34.28 -23.55 -9.45
N LYS A 151 -34.09 -23.45 -8.14
CA LYS A 151 -35.16 -23.44 -7.14
C LYS A 151 -35.24 -22.08 -6.46
N TYR A 152 -36.45 -21.72 -6.07
CA TYR A 152 -36.79 -20.47 -5.39
C TYR A 152 -37.45 -20.78 -4.05
N ALA A 153 -37.20 -19.95 -3.04
CA ALA A 153 -37.88 -20.02 -1.76
C ALA A 153 -37.99 -18.62 -1.13
N THR A 154 -39.04 -18.42 -0.34
CA THR A 154 -39.17 -17.26 0.55
C THR A 154 -38.49 -17.58 1.87
N LEU A 155 -37.47 -16.81 2.23
CA LEU A 155 -36.77 -16.90 3.51
C LEU A 155 -37.50 -16.13 4.60
N PHE A 156 -38.10 -15.00 4.23
CA PHE A 156 -38.92 -14.18 5.10
C PHE A 156 -40.07 -13.60 4.29
N ASP A 157 -41.27 -13.81 4.78
CA ASP A 157 -42.51 -13.35 4.17
C ASP A 157 -42.96 -12.08 4.91
N TYR A 158 -43.05 -10.96 4.17
CA TYR A 158 -43.56 -9.69 4.69
C TYR A 158 -45.00 -9.41 4.21
N SER A 159 -45.55 -10.27 3.35
CA SER A 159 -46.88 -10.10 2.81
C SER A 159 -47.92 -9.87 3.92
N ALA A 160 -48.95 -9.08 3.59
CA ALA A 160 -49.99 -8.69 4.54
C ALA A 160 -50.88 -9.88 4.93
N GLY A 161 -50.39 -10.73 5.82
CA GLY A 161 -51.12 -11.85 6.39
C GLY A 161 -50.56 -12.18 7.76
N GLY A 162 -51.40 -12.11 8.80
CA GLY A 162 -51.03 -12.51 10.18
C GLY A 162 -50.81 -14.02 10.37
N ALA A 163 -50.38 -14.74 9.34
CA ALA A 163 -50.13 -16.17 9.37
C ALA A 163 -48.65 -16.42 9.12
N TRP A 164 -47.95 -16.69 10.22
CA TRP A 164 -46.62 -17.26 10.29
C TRP A 164 -46.66 -18.78 10.07
#